data_AF-I0YZL0-F1
#
_entry.id   AF-I0YZL0-F1
#
_cell.length_a   1.000
_cell.length_b   1.000
_cell.length_c   1.000
_cell.angle_alpha   90.00
_cell.angle_beta   90.00
_cell.angle_gamma   90.00
#
_symmetry.space_group_name_H-M   'P 1'
#
loop_
_entity.id
_entity.type
_entity.pdbx_description
1 polymer ?
#
loop_
_entity_poly.entity_id
_entity_poly.type
_entity_poly.pdbx_seq_one_letter_code
_entity_poly.pdbx_strand_id
1 'polypeptide(L)'
;MQGPGKKWEHYDLNKNGKPVRIPMHVKKGDTVQVIAGRDKGTIGEVTKVLTKQGKIVVEGANVKKKTVQPKPGADEKGQIVQTESPIHHSNVMLYSKEKQIRSRVGHKILEDGKKVRYLVKTGEVIDS
;
A
#
# COMPACT_ATOMS: atom_id res chain seq x y z
N MET A 1 -20.31 8.48 10.18
CA MET A 1 -18.86 8.77 10.05
C MET A 1 -18.49 8.54 8.59
N GLN A 2 -18.27 9.60 7.82
CA GLN A 2 -18.28 9.57 6.34
C GLN A 2 -17.15 8.69 5.78
N GLY A 3 -17.48 7.72 4.91
CA GLY A 3 -16.50 6.98 4.12
C GLY A 3 -16.10 7.80 2.89
N PRO A 4 -15.30 7.23 1.96
CA PRO A 4 -14.69 8.01 0.90
C PRO A 4 -15.74 8.54 -0.10
N GLY A 5 -15.95 9.85 -0.12
CA GLY A 5 -16.63 10.56 -1.20
C GLY A 5 -18.15 10.51 -1.16
N LYS A 6 -18.77 9.36 -1.42
CA LYS A 6 -20.23 9.23 -1.59
C LYS A 6 -20.93 8.99 -0.27
N LYS A 7 -22.14 9.55 -0.11
CA LYS A 7 -22.93 9.43 1.14
C LYS A 7 -23.23 7.98 1.52
N TRP A 8 -23.32 7.06 0.57
CA TRP A 8 -23.60 5.63 0.79
C TRP A 8 -22.35 4.74 0.87
N GLU A 9 -21.17 5.28 0.57
CA GLU A 9 -19.92 4.54 0.75
C GLU A 9 -19.44 4.76 2.19
N HIS A 10 -19.72 3.79 3.05
CA HIS A 10 -19.27 3.77 4.43
C HIS A 10 -18.25 2.68 4.64
N TYR A 11 -17.38 2.87 5.63
CA TYR A 11 -16.59 1.76 6.13
C TYR A 11 -17.52 0.80 6.87
N ASP A 12 -17.32 -0.50 6.67
CA ASP A 12 -17.96 -1.51 7.49
C ASP A 12 -17.58 -1.30 8.95
N LEU A 13 -18.55 -1.40 9.85
CA LEU A 13 -18.35 -1.23 11.29
C LEU A 13 -18.41 -2.59 11.99
N ASN A 14 -17.57 -2.78 13.00
CA ASN A 14 -17.68 -3.92 13.90
C ASN A 14 -18.79 -3.71 14.93
N LYS A 15 -19.05 -4.72 15.77
CA LYS A 15 -20.06 -4.68 16.84
C LYS A 15 -19.87 -3.49 17.82
N ASN A 16 -18.65 -2.95 17.92
CA ASN A 16 -18.31 -1.83 18.80
C ASN A 16 -18.38 -0.47 18.06
N GLY A 17 -18.93 -0.41 16.85
CA GLY A 17 -19.05 0.81 16.04
C GLY A 17 -17.73 1.33 15.46
N LYS A 18 -16.64 0.56 15.53
CA LYS A 18 -15.33 0.94 14.96
C LYS A 18 -15.20 0.40 13.52
N PRO A 19 -14.52 1.12 12.61
CA PRO A 19 -14.26 0.61 11.26
C PRO A 19 -13.51 -0.72 11.25
N VAL A 20 -13.99 -1.68 10.49
CA VAL A 20 -13.33 -2.96 10.23
C VAL A 20 -12.02 -2.70 9.48
N ARG A 21 -10.94 -3.36 9.92
CA ARG A 21 -9.64 -3.30 9.26
C ARG A 21 -9.42 -4.59 8.48
N ILE A 22 -9.07 -4.46 7.21
CA ILE A 22 -8.72 -5.60 6.36
C ILE A 22 -7.28 -6.01 6.69
N PRO A 23 -7.02 -7.29 7.05
CA PRO A 23 -5.68 -7.79 7.26
C PRO A 23 -4.90 -7.75 5.94
N MET A 24 -3.70 -7.19 5.95
CA MET A 24 -2.85 -7.07 4.77
C MET A 24 -1.56 -7.87 4.93
N HIS A 25 -1.04 -8.41 3.83
CA HIS A 25 0.23 -9.13 3.78
C HIS A 25 1.46 -8.21 3.69
N VAL A 26 1.24 -6.92 3.43
CA VAL A 26 2.26 -5.89 3.23
C VAL A 26 2.26 -4.85 4.36
N LYS A 27 3.43 -4.30 4.66
CA LYS A 27 3.67 -3.24 5.63
C LYS A 27 4.24 -2.00 4.93
N LYS A 28 4.20 -0.85 5.62
CA LYS A 28 4.88 0.37 5.17
C LYS A 28 6.39 0.11 5.12
N GLY A 29 7.06 0.53 4.06
CA GLY A 29 8.50 0.29 3.85
C GLY A 29 8.81 -1.00 3.10
N ASP A 30 7.84 -1.89 2.89
CA ASP A 30 8.07 -3.08 2.08
C ASP A 30 8.30 -2.70 0.61
N THR A 31 9.27 -3.34 -0.05
CA THR A 31 9.43 -3.26 -1.50
C THR A 31 8.52 -4.25 -2.19
N VAL A 32 7.71 -3.77 -3.13
CA VAL A 32 6.69 -4.56 -3.81
C VAL A 32 6.76 -4.39 -5.33
N GLN A 33 6.27 -5.39 -6.04
CA GLN A 33 6.04 -5.32 -7.48
C GLN A 33 4.55 -5.44 -7.78
N VAL A 34 4.06 -4.59 -8.69
CA VAL A 34 2.68 -4.63 -9.19
C VAL A 34 2.49 -5.81 -10.14
N ILE A 35 1.49 -6.63 -9.86
CA ILE A 35 1.18 -7.89 -10.56
C ILE A 35 0.15 -7.68 -11.65
N ALA A 36 -0.82 -6.80 -11.38
CA ALA A 36 -2.00 -6.59 -12.21
C ALA A 36 -2.42 -5.11 -12.20
N GLY A 37 -3.08 -4.67 -13.28
CA GLY A 37 -3.49 -3.29 -13.50
C GLY A 37 -2.62 -2.57 -14.53
N ARG A 38 -2.81 -1.25 -14.65
CA ARG A 38 -2.13 -0.41 -15.66
C ARG A 38 -0.62 -0.41 -15.49
N ASP A 39 -0.15 -0.35 -14.25
CA ASP A 39 1.28 -0.21 -13.93
C ASP A 39 1.91 -1.58 -13.59
N LYS A 40 1.49 -2.64 -14.29
CA LYS A 40 2.00 -4.01 -14.08
C LYS A 40 3.50 -4.07 -14.37
N GLY A 41 4.26 -4.67 -13.45
CA GLY A 41 5.71 -4.82 -13.55
C GLY A 41 6.50 -3.75 -12.79
N THR A 42 5.90 -2.60 -12.49
CA THR A 42 6.52 -1.53 -11.70
C THR A 42 6.88 -2.04 -10.31
N ILE A 43 8.10 -1.73 -9.88
CA ILE A 43 8.64 -2.02 -8.55
C ILE A 43 8.71 -0.70 -7.79
N GLY A 44 8.28 -0.70 -6.53
CA GLY A 44 8.30 0.48 -5.68
C GLY A 44 8.15 0.15 -4.20
N GLU A 45 8.40 1.14 -3.35
CA GLU A 45 8.21 1.01 -1.91
C GLU A 45 6.77 1.38 -1.49
N VAL A 46 6.25 0.72 -0.47
CA VAL A 46 4.94 1.05 0.11
C VAL A 46 5.03 2.28 1.02
N THR A 47 4.57 3.43 0.55
CA THR A 47 4.58 4.70 1.31
C THR A 47 3.46 4.76 2.35
N LYS A 48 2.25 4.28 2.01
CA LYS A 48 1.07 4.34 2.89
C LYS A 48 0.21 3.08 2.77
N VAL A 49 -0.38 2.67 3.89
CA VAL A 49 -1.27 1.50 3.98
C VAL A 49 -2.63 1.93 4.51
N LEU A 50 -3.67 1.75 3.69
CA LEU A 50 -5.06 2.13 3.99
C LEU A 50 -5.88 0.89 4.39
N THR A 51 -5.69 0.44 5.63
CA THR A 51 -6.31 -0.80 6.19
C THR A 51 -7.83 -0.82 6.17
N LYS A 52 -8.47 0.34 6.22
CA LYS A 52 -9.94 0.45 6.14
C LYS A 52 -10.49 0.24 4.73
N GLN A 53 -9.64 0.39 3.70
CA GLN A 53 -10.03 0.30 2.28
C GLN A 53 -9.40 -0.90 1.56
N GLY A 54 -8.49 -1.64 2.21
CA GLY A 54 -7.73 -2.71 1.55
C GLY A 54 -6.78 -2.21 0.45
N LYS A 55 -6.37 -0.93 0.53
CA LYS A 55 -5.54 -0.28 -0.48
C LYS A 55 -4.20 0.15 0.09
N ILE A 56 -3.21 0.29 -0.78
CA ILE A 56 -1.86 0.77 -0.46
C ILE A 56 -1.44 1.82 -1.47
N VAL A 57 -0.53 2.70 -1.09
CA VAL A 57 0.13 3.64 -2.01
C VAL A 57 1.56 3.15 -2.19
N VAL A 58 1.94 2.96 -3.45
CA VAL A 58 3.26 2.49 -3.85
C VAL A 58 3.92 3.59 -4.66
N GLU A 59 5.18 3.88 -4.36
CA GLU A 59 5.97 4.87 -5.07
C GLU A 59 6.10 4.53 -6.56
N GLY A 60 5.90 5.52 -7.43
CA GLY A 60 5.98 5.34 -8.88
C GLY A 60 4.83 4.55 -9.53
N ALA A 61 3.88 4.03 -8.74
CA ALA A 61 2.71 3.33 -9.25
C ALA A 61 1.45 4.21 -9.16
N ASN A 62 0.56 4.07 -10.15
CA ASN A 62 -0.74 4.74 -10.21
C ASN A 62 -0.65 6.26 -10.04
N VAL A 63 0.34 6.86 -10.70
CA VAL A 63 0.57 8.31 -10.69
C VAL A 63 -0.56 9.00 -11.45
N LYS A 64 -1.18 10.00 -10.81
CA LYS A 64 -2.22 10.85 -11.39
C LYS A 64 -1.80 12.32 -11.32
N LYS A 65 -2.17 13.07 -12.35
CA LYS A 65 -2.02 14.53 -12.36
C LYS A 65 -3.20 15.14 -11.61
N LYS A 66 -2.92 15.89 -10.55
CA LYS A 66 -3.90 16.62 -9.77
C LYS A 66 -3.60 18.11 -9.88
N THR A 67 -4.56 18.86 -10.40
CA THR A 67 -4.51 20.32 -10.39
C THR A 67 -4.85 20.79 -8.98
N VAL A 68 -3.91 21.49 -8.34
CA VAL A 68 -4.08 22.06 -7.00
C VAL A 68 -4.43 23.53 -7.15
N GLN A 69 -5.60 23.90 -6.65
CA GLN A 69 -6.05 25.28 -6.62
C GLN A 69 -5.24 26.07 -5.58
N PRO A 70 -4.93 27.36 -5.86
CA PRO A 70 -4.23 28.21 -4.91
C PRO A 70 -5.08 28.43 -3.65
N LYS A 71 -4.42 28.57 -2.50
CA LYS A 71 -5.13 28.87 -1.25
C LYS A 71 -5.48 30.36 -1.21
N PRO A 72 -6.71 30.74 -0.82
CA PRO A 72 -7.07 32.14 -0.64
C PRO A 72 -6.16 32.79 0.43
N GLY A 73 -5.44 33.87 0.06
CA GLY A 73 -4.57 34.62 0.98
C GLY A 73 -3.10 34.17 1.03
N ALA A 74 -2.69 33.18 0.23
CA ALA A 74 -1.28 32.87 0.01
C ALA A 74 -0.89 33.30 -1.41
N ASP A 75 0.29 33.90 -1.60
CA ASP A 75 0.87 34.25 -2.92
C ASP A 75 1.34 33.02 -3.72
N GLU A 76 0.64 31.91 -3.60
CA GLU A 76 0.94 30.66 -4.30
C GLU A 76 0.14 30.58 -5.61
N LYS A 77 0.81 30.33 -6.74
CA LYS A 77 0.14 30.05 -8.02
C LYS A 77 -0.42 28.63 -8.04
N GLY A 78 -1.54 28.43 -8.74
CA GLY A 78 -2.07 27.08 -8.99
C GLY A 78 -1.03 26.21 -9.71
N GLN A 79 -0.88 24.95 -9.26
CA GLN A 79 0.12 24.03 -9.79
C GLN A 79 -0.47 22.66 -10.15
N ILE A 80 0.10 22.03 -11.19
CA ILE A 80 -0.22 20.65 -11.56
C ILE A 80 0.78 19.74 -10.85
N VAL A 81 0.30 19.01 -9.83
CA VAL A 81 1.12 18.10 -9.03
C VAL A 81 0.88 16.67 -9.49
N GLN A 82 1.95 15.87 -9.58
CA GLN A 82 1.83 14.43 -9.78
C GLN A 82 1.75 13.77 -8.41
N THR A 83 0.75 12.93 -8.19
CA THR A 83 0.54 12.25 -6.90
C THR A 83 0.17 10.80 -7.13
N GLU A 84 0.78 9.91 -6.34
CA GLU A 84 0.52 8.48 -6.32
C GLU A 84 -0.88 8.22 -5.74
N SER A 85 -1.64 7.39 -6.44
CA SER A 85 -2.97 7.00 -6.01
C SER A 85 -3.01 5.58 -5.44
N PRO A 86 -3.92 5.29 -4.50
CA PRO A 86 -3.99 3.97 -3.90
C PRO A 86 -4.32 2.86 -4.91
N ILE A 87 -3.65 1.73 -4.77
CA ILE A 87 -3.89 0.47 -5.49
C ILE A 87 -4.37 -0.60 -4.51
N HIS A 88 -5.13 -1.60 -4.98
CA HIS A 88 -5.61 -2.67 -4.12
C HIS A 88 -4.44 -3.58 -3.69
N HIS A 89 -4.41 -3.99 -2.41
CA HIS A 89 -3.27 -4.75 -1.88
C HIS A 89 -3.06 -6.09 -2.61
N SER A 90 -4.12 -6.71 -3.14
CA SER A 90 -4.01 -8.00 -3.86
C SER A 90 -3.22 -7.90 -5.17
N ASN A 91 -3.09 -6.69 -5.72
CA ASN A 91 -2.42 -6.47 -6.99
C ASN A 91 -0.90 -6.28 -6.82
N VAL A 92 -0.36 -6.52 -5.62
CA VAL A 92 1.07 -6.44 -5.34
C VAL A 92 1.62 -7.70 -4.68
N MET A 93 2.88 -8.01 -5.02
CA MET A 93 3.66 -9.07 -4.39
C MET A 93 4.94 -8.46 -3.80
N LEU A 94 5.45 -9.06 -2.71
CA LEU A 94 6.74 -8.66 -2.15
C LEU A 94 7.85 -9.00 -3.13
N TYR A 95 8.82 -8.10 -3.21
CA TYR A 95 9.92 -8.18 -4.17
C TYR A 95 11.26 -8.21 -3.44
N SER A 96 12.06 -9.24 -3.71
CA SER A 96 13.45 -9.31 -3.27
C SER A 96 14.31 -8.45 -4.19
N LYS A 97 14.99 -7.45 -3.64
CA LYS A 97 15.99 -6.66 -4.39
C LYS A 97 17.23 -7.50 -4.71
N GLU A 98 17.59 -8.43 -3.84
CA GLU A 98 18.79 -9.27 -3.98
C GLU A 98 18.66 -10.27 -5.13
N LYS A 99 17.56 -11.02 -5.17
CA LYS A 99 17.34 -12.07 -6.19
C LYS A 99 16.49 -11.61 -7.36
N GLN A 100 16.04 -10.35 -7.34
CA GLN A 100 15.18 -9.74 -8.38
C GLN A 100 13.92 -10.54 -8.69
N ILE A 101 13.38 -11.23 -7.69
CA ILE A 101 12.23 -12.13 -7.82
C ILE A 101 11.12 -11.67 -6.88
N ARG A 102 9.90 -11.62 -7.42
CA ARG A 102 8.69 -11.50 -6.61
C ARG A 102 8.26 -12.84 -6.01
N SER A 103 7.80 -12.83 -4.77
CA SER A 103 7.35 -14.04 -4.06
C SER A 103 6.13 -13.78 -3.19
N ARG A 104 5.40 -14.87 -2.91
CA ARG A 104 4.43 -14.92 -1.81
C ARG A 104 5.16 -14.85 -0.47
N VAL A 105 4.43 -14.42 0.56
CA VAL A 105 4.90 -14.34 1.93
C VAL A 105 4.56 -15.62 2.70
N GLY A 106 5.51 -16.10 3.50
CA GLY A 106 5.32 -17.12 4.53
C GLY A 106 5.65 -16.55 5.92
N HIS A 107 5.40 -17.33 6.96
CA HIS A 107 5.76 -16.97 8.34
C HIS A 107 6.64 -18.07 8.96
N LYS A 108 7.70 -17.67 9.67
CA LYS A 108 8.54 -18.58 10.46
C LYS A 108 8.79 -18.00 11.85
N ILE A 109 9.12 -18.85 12.81
CA ILE A 109 9.53 -18.47 14.16
C ILE A 109 11.05 -18.60 14.20
N LEU A 110 11.75 -17.54 14.60
CA LEU A 110 13.20 -17.56 14.80
C LEU A 110 13.56 -18.21 16.14
N GLU A 111 14.83 -18.52 16.34
CA GLU A 111 15.35 -19.10 17.59
C GLU A 111 15.05 -18.20 18.80
N ASP A 112 15.03 -16.87 18.60
CA ASP A 112 14.64 -15.88 19.60
C ASP A 112 13.13 -15.88 19.96
N GLY A 113 12.33 -16.74 19.34
CA GLY A 113 10.86 -16.80 19.49
C GLY A 113 10.09 -15.74 18.69
N LYS A 114 10.77 -14.82 17.98
CA LYS A 114 10.14 -13.79 17.14
C LYS A 114 9.52 -14.42 15.88
N LYS A 115 8.22 -14.18 15.64
CA LYS A 115 7.55 -14.55 14.39
C LYS A 115 7.86 -13.52 13.30
N VAL A 116 8.46 -13.96 12.21
CA VAL A 116 8.87 -13.10 11.09
C VAL A 116 8.25 -13.54 9.77
N ARG A 117 8.07 -12.60 8.85
CA ARG A 117 7.71 -12.85 7.45
C ARG A 117 8.95 -13.21 6.64
N TYR A 118 8.81 -14.19 5.75
CA TYR A 118 9.84 -14.56 4.78
C TYR A 118 9.28 -14.73 3.37
N LEU A 119 10.13 -14.59 2.35
CA LEU A 119 9.77 -14.87 0.96
C LEU A 119 9.85 -16.37 0.69
N VAL A 120 8.74 -16.97 0.28
CA VAL A 120 8.66 -18.44 0.05
C VAL A 120 9.66 -18.92 -1.00
N LYS A 121 9.88 -18.17 -2.08
CA LYS A 121 10.80 -18.57 -3.15
C LYS A 121 12.28 -18.44 -2.79
N THR A 122 12.63 -17.45 -1.96
CA THR A 122 14.03 -17.09 -1.72
C THR A 122 14.54 -17.45 -0.34
N GLY A 123 13.63 -17.68 0.63
CA GLY A 123 13.94 -17.91 2.04
C GLY A 123 14.29 -16.64 2.83
N GLU A 124 14.40 -15.49 2.16
CA GLU A 124 14.82 -14.22 2.76
C GLU A 124 13.80 -13.71 3.77
N VAL A 125 14.30 -13.16 4.87
CA VAL A 125 13.49 -12.54 5.94
C VAL A 125 13.27 -11.07 5.63
N ILE A 126 12.02 -10.61 5.77
CA ILE A 126 11.59 -9.27 5.37
C ILE A 126 11.39 -8.35 6.59
N ASP A 127 11.06 -8.96 7.74
CA ASP A 127 10.82 -8.22 8.97
C ASP A 127 12.14 -8.03 9.74
N SER A 128 12.79 -6.88 9.54
CA SER A 128 13.76 -6.32 10.49
C SER A 128 13.03 -5.63 11.65
#